data_AF-A0A246BFE0-F1
#
_entry.id   AF-A0A246BFE0-F1
#
_cell.length_a   1.000
_cell.length_b   1.000
_cell.length_c   1.000
_cell.angle_alpha   90.00
_cell.angle_beta   90.00
_cell.angle_gamma   90.00
#
_symmetry.space_group_name_H-M   'P 1'
#
loop_
_entity.id
_entity.type
_entity.pdbx_description
1 polymer ?
#
loop_
_entity_poly.entity_id
_entity_poly.type
_entity_poly.pdbx_seq_one_letter_code
_entity_poly.pdbx_strand_id
1 'polypeptide(L)'
;MSAFDQAKHEVERARFLGDVRDLLAILRRQPNELLPFEWVRHLAPDGEFQRGLQTIEVDHIIGSVDRYREFDRHYLPKERHLDERWIGVRSAQLQGKELPPIQVYKVGDLYFVKDGNHRVSVARRQGQKYIDAYVIELHVAVPPEEDDTLKTLIIKGEYAQFLKATNLDRTVPGHRAIRFTTPGRYERLLEHIRTRQYFLDRKPERAGLPPVTFEEAAESWYHRLYARIVENIEKHDVMTRFPGRTEADLYLWIMDHRYFLTQKYGHDVGSEEATIDFGANHAPPAYKRLGQRMRLMLRGRLHPTM
;
A
#
# COMPACT_ATOMS: atom_id res chain seq x y z
N MET A 1 31.17 -19.34 -30.26
CA MET A 1 29.90 -19.74 -29.61
C MET A 1 28.76 -19.14 -30.42
N SER A 2 27.75 -19.93 -30.78
CA SER A 2 26.55 -19.38 -31.45
C SER A 2 25.81 -18.45 -30.48
N ALA A 3 25.11 -17.43 -31.00
CA ALA A 3 24.23 -16.57 -30.20
C ALA A 3 23.19 -17.40 -29.41
N PHE A 4 22.76 -18.53 -29.99
CA PHE A 4 21.87 -19.49 -29.35
C PHE A 4 22.50 -20.18 -28.14
N ASP A 5 23.74 -20.68 -28.26
CA ASP A 5 24.45 -21.37 -27.17
C ASP A 5 24.74 -20.42 -26.01
N GLN A 6 25.10 -19.17 -26.33
CA GLN A 6 25.29 -18.12 -25.35
C GLN A 6 23.99 -17.82 -24.61
N ALA A 7 22.89 -17.60 -25.34
CA ALA A 7 21.59 -17.35 -24.76
C ALA A 7 21.12 -18.51 -23.86
N LYS A 8 21.33 -19.77 -24.27
CA LYS A 8 21.00 -20.96 -23.48
C LYS A 8 21.73 -21.00 -22.14
N HIS A 9 23.05 -20.80 -22.14
CA HIS A 9 23.83 -20.75 -20.91
C HIS A 9 23.42 -19.59 -19.98
N GLU A 10 23.05 -18.44 -20.54
CA GLU A 10 22.57 -17.31 -19.74
C GLU A 10 21.24 -17.60 -19.03
N VAL A 11 20.31 -18.30 -19.69
CA VAL A 11 19.03 -18.73 -19.09
C VAL A 11 19.24 -19.72 -17.95
N GLU A 12 20.07 -20.74 -18.17
CA GLU A 12 20.36 -21.75 -17.14
C GLU A 12 20.92 -21.10 -15.87
N ARG A 13 21.81 -20.11 -16.03
CA ARG A 13 22.32 -19.31 -14.90
C ARG A 13 21.24 -18.43 -14.27
N ALA A 14 20.36 -17.82 -15.07
CA ALA A 14 19.28 -16.99 -14.57
C ALA A 14 18.29 -17.79 -13.72
N ARG A 15 17.91 -19.00 -14.17
CA ARG A 15 17.07 -19.93 -13.41
C ARG A 15 17.73 -20.34 -12.10
N PHE A 16 18.99 -20.79 -12.15
CA PHE A 16 19.68 -21.24 -10.95
C PHE A 16 19.72 -20.14 -9.87
N LEU A 17 19.93 -18.88 -10.27
CA LEU A 17 19.83 -17.74 -9.35
C LEU A 17 18.41 -17.51 -8.82
N GLY A 18 17.39 -17.70 -9.66
CA GLY A 18 15.98 -17.70 -9.25
C GLY A 18 15.69 -18.74 -8.17
N ASP A 19 16.14 -19.99 -8.38
CA ASP A 19 15.95 -21.11 -7.44
C ASP A 19 16.61 -20.83 -6.08
N VAL A 20 17.85 -20.31 -6.08
CA VAL A 20 18.56 -19.92 -4.85
C VAL A 20 17.80 -18.80 -4.13
N ARG A 21 17.25 -17.83 -4.87
CA ARG A 21 16.46 -16.73 -4.30
C ARG A 21 15.12 -17.19 -3.76
N ASP A 22 14.46 -18.14 -4.41
CA ASP A 22 13.22 -18.76 -3.91
C ASP A 22 13.49 -19.46 -2.58
N LEU A 23 14.58 -20.23 -2.46
CA LEU A 23 15.00 -20.86 -1.20
C LEU A 23 15.26 -19.82 -0.09
N LEU A 24 15.97 -18.73 -0.41
CA LEU A 24 16.20 -17.63 0.53
C LEU A 24 14.90 -16.91 0.91
N ALA A 25 13.96 -16.78 -0.01
CA ALA A 25 12.67 -16.13 0.23
C ALA A 25 11.77 -16.96 1.15
N ILE A 26 11.76 -18.28 0.99
CA ILE A 26 11.09 -19.23 1.89
C ILE A 26 11.66 -19.08 3.31
N LEU A 27 12.99 -19.04 3.45
CA LEU A 27 13.66 -18.83 4.74
C LEU A 27 13.29 -17.47 5.36
N ARG A 28 13.20 -16.42 4.55
CA ARG A 28 12.83 -15.04 4.98
C ARG A 28 11.31 -14.83 5.13
N ARG A 29 10.48 -15.81 4.77
CA ARG A 29 9.01 -15.71 4.67
C ARG A 29 8.54 -14.47 3.91
N GLN A 30 9.19 -14.17 2.79
CA GLN A 30 8.78 -13.09 1.88
C GLN A 30 8.22 -13.69 0.58
N PRO A 31 7.13 -13.14 0.03
CA PRO A 31 6.70 -13.49 -1.32
C PRO A 31 7.85 -13.24 -2.31
N ASN A 32 8.13 -14.21 -3.19
CA ASN A 32 9.11 -14.07 -4.26
C ASN A 32 8.45 -14.09 -5.64
N GLU A 33 7.22 -13.60 -5.72
CA GLU A 33 6.45 -13.50 -6.95
C GLU A 33 6.37 -12.02 -7.35
N LEU A 34 6.12 -11.78 -8.64
CA LEU A 34 5.80 -10.44 -9.11
C LEU A 34 4.47 -9.96 -8.52
N LEU A 35 4.30 -8.65 -8.40
CA LEU A 35 3.02 -8.10 -7.95
C LEU A 35 1.92 -8.39 -9.00
N PRO A 36 0.84 -9.10 -8.64
CA PRO A 36 -0.25 -9.35 -9.56
C PRO A 36 -0.97 -8.03 -9.86
N PHE A 37 -1.14 -7.70 -11.14
CA PHE A 37 -1.89 -6.50 -11.55
C PHE A 37 -3.31 -6.48 -11.00
N GLU A 38 -3.92 -7.65 -10.80
CA GLU A 38 -5.24 -7.78 -10.18
C GLU A 38 -5.37 -7.06 -8.84
N TRP A 39 -4.26 -6.91 -8.10
CA TRP A 39 -4.25 -6.21 -6.82
C TRP A 39 -4.37 -4.69 -6.99
N VAL A 40 -4.01 -4.13 -8.14
CA VAL A 40 -4.19 -2.72 -8.47
C VAL A 40 -5.66 -2.33 -8.44
N ARG A 41 -6.58 -3.26 -8.73
CA ARG A 41 -8.04 -3.01 -8.61
C ARG A 41 -8.43 -2.58 -7.20
N HIS A 42 -7.69 -3.01 -6.18
CA HIS A 42 -7.95 -2.58 -4.81
C HIS A 42 -7.62 -1.12 -4.57
N LEU A 43 -6.74 -0.49 -5.36
CA LEU A 43 -6.39 0.94 -5.22
C LEU A 43 -7.48 1.89 -5.71
N ALA A 44 -8.62 1.36 -6.17
CA ALA A 44 -9.75 2.13 -6.69
C ALA A 44 -9.35 3.14 -7.78
N PRO A 45 -8.76 2.68 -8.91
CA PRO A 45 -8.40 3.57 -10.01
C PRO A 45 -9.63 4.29 -10.56
N ASP A 46 -9.48 5.56 -10.90
CA ASP A 46 -10.57 6.45 -11.31
C ASP A 46 -10.48 6.89 -12.78
N GLY A 47 -9.42 6.51 -13.49
CA GLY A 47 -9.30 6.72 -14.93
C GLY A 47 -8.12 5.98 -15.56
N GLU A 48 -8.21 5.77 -16.87
CA GLU A 48 -7.14 5.21 -17.70
C GLU A 48 -6.72 6.21 -18.79
N PHE A 49 -5.41 6.41 -18.97
CA PHE A 49 -4.84 7.38 -19.90
C PHE A 49 -3.81 6.73 -20.80
N GLN A 50 -4.01 6.83 -22.12
CA GLN A 50 -3.03 6.38 -23.11
C GLN A 50 -1.87 7.36 -23.16
N ARG A 51 -0.68 6.95 -22.73
CA ARG A 51 0.54 7.78 -22.75
C ARG A 51 1.41 7.55 -23.97
N GLY A 52 1.14 6.49 -24.74
CA GLY A 52 1.87 6.17 -25.96
C GLY A 52 3.24 5.55 -25.68
N LEU A 53 4.17 5.69 -26.63
CA LEU A 53 5.52 5.13 -26.53
C LEU A 53 6.39 6.00 -25.61
N GLN A 54 6.99 5.36 -24.60
CA GLN A 54 7.90 6.00 -23.64
C GLN A 54 9.06 5.07 -23.30
N THR A 55 10.22 5.65 -23.04
CA THR A 55 11.37 4.94 -22.46
C THR A 55 11.24 4.96 -20.95
N ILE A 56 11.16 3.79 -20.32
CA ILE A 56 10.91 3.63 -18.87
C ILE A 56 12.06 2.91 -18.17
N GLU A 57 12.19 3.13 -16.87
CA GLU A 57 13.17 2.44 -16.04
C GLU A 57 12.76 0.99 -15.79
N VAL A 58 13.68 0.07 -16.05
CA VAL A 58 13.44 -1.37 -15.90
C VAL A 58 13.22 -1.72 -14.42
N ASP A 59 13.84 -0.99 -13.49
CA ASP A 59 13.74 -1.26 -12.06
C ASP A 59 12.35 -0.93 -11.48
N HIS A 60 11.64 0.04 -12.07
CA HIS A 60 10.25 0.36 -11.71
C HIS A 60 9.23 -0.67 -12.23
N ILE A 61 9.65 -1.67 -13.00
CA ILE A 61 8.77 -2.75 -13.46
C ILE A 61 8.69 -3.83 -12.37
N ILE A 62 7.59 -3.85 -11.64
CA ILE A 62 7.42 -4.64 -10.39
C ILE A 62 6.43 -5.80 -10.51
N GLY A 63 5.62 -5.82 -11.58
CA GLY A 63 4.43 -6.65 -11.62
C GLY A 63 4.02 -7.08 -13.03
N SER A 64 3.16 -8.09 -13.11
CA SER A 64 2.66 -8.60 -14.39
C SER A 64 1.15 -8.75 -14.35
N VAL A 65 0.51 -8.59 -15.51
CA VAL A 65 -0.94 -8.79 -15.65
C VAL A 65 -1.28 -10.27 -15.51
N ASP A 66 -0.71 -11.11 -16.36
CA ASP A 66 -1.07 -12.53 -16.40
C ASP A 66 0.03 -13.47 -15.88
N ARG A 67 1.30 -13.05 -15.94
CA ARG A 67 2.45 -13.97 -15.84
C ARG A 67 3.24 -13.79 -14.54
N TYR A 68 2.57 -13.32 -13.50
CA TYR A 68 3.20 -12.97 -12.22
C TYR A 68 3.77 -14.17 -11.45
N ARG A 69 3.28 -15.39 -11.71
CA ARG A 69 3.78 -16.65 -11.09
C ARG A 69 4.95 -17.28 -11.84
N GLU A 70 5.10 -16.95 -13.12
CA GLU A 70 6.12 -17.54 -14.00
C GLU A 70 7.51 -16.94 -13.79
N PHE A 71 7.57 -15.79 -13.11
CA PHE A 71 8.79 -15.05 -12.80
C PHE A 71 8.92 -14.79 -11.29
N ASP A 72 10.15 -14.66 -10.82
CA ASP A 72 10.42 -14.19 -9.46
C ASP A 72 10.28 -12.68 -9.32
N ARG A 73 10.38 -12.15 -8.09
CA ARG A 73 10.29 -10.70 -7.83
C ARG A 73 11.34 -9.85 -8.59
N HIS A 74 12.41 -10.48 -9.10
CA HIS A 74 13.46 -9.84 -9.87
C HIS A 74 13.34 -10.15 -11.37
N TYR A 75 12.17 -10.60 -11.83
CA TYR A 75 11.90 -10.98 -13.22
C TYR A 75 12.75 -12.15 -13.74
N LEU A 76 13.27 -13.03 -12.88
CA LEU A 76 13.95 -14.25 -13.32
C LEU A 76 12.92 -15.36 -13.61
N PRO A 77 13.05 -16.09 -14.74
CA PRO A 77 12.12 -17.14 -15.10
C PRO A 77 12.23 -18.33 -14.13
N LYS A 78 11.09 -18.83 -13.65
CA LYS A 78 11.03 -20.01 -12.76
C LYS A 78 10.91 -21.32 -13.53
N GLU A 79 10.20 -21.32 -14.64
CA GLU A 79 9.86 -22.55 -15.34
C GLU A 79 10.73 -22.82 -16.58
N ARG A 80 10.92 -24.10 -16.92
CA ARG A 80 11.72 -24.56 -18.08
C ARG A 80 11.11 -24.26 -19.43
N HIS A 81 9.79 -24.23 -19.51
CA HIS A 81 9.08 -23.97 -20.76
C HIS A 81 9.24 -22.52 -21.27
N LEU A 82 9.78 -21.63 -20.44
CA LEU A 82 10.04 -20.22 -20.77
C LEU A 82 11.34 -20.01 -21.55
N ASP A 83 12.19 -21.04 -21.60
CA ASP A 83 13.56 -20.92 -22.10
C ASP A 83 13.60 -20.66 -23.58
N GLU A 84 12.75 -21.31 -24.36
CA GLU A 84 12.77 -21.16 -25.82
C GLU A 84 12.49 -19.71 -26.25
N ARG A 85 11.47 -19.09 -25.65
CA ARG A 85 11.14 -17.68 -25.92
C ARG A 85 12.20 -16.74 -25.37
N TRP A 86 12.76 -17.02 -24.19
CA TRP A 86 13.83 -16.20 -23.62
C TRP A 86 15.09 -16.25 -24.50
N ILE A 87 15.49 -17.45 -24.91
CA ILE A 87 16.62 -17.71 -25.82
C ILE A 87 16.40 -16.99 -27.15
N GLY A 88 15.20 -17.05 -27.71
CA GLY A 88 14.85 -16.34 -28.93
C GLY A 88 15.03 -14.83 -28.81
N VAL A 89 14.49 -14.22 -27.74
CA VAL A 89 14.64 -12.78 -27.48
C VAL A 89 16.11 -12.39 -27.31
N ARG A 90 16.86 -13.14 -26.49
CA ARG A 90 18.28 -12.87 -26.24
C ARG A 90 19.13 -13.05 -27.50
N SER A 91 18.86 -14.09 -28.28
CA SER A 91 19.55 -14.34 -29.55
C SER A 91 19.31 -13.21 -30.55
N ALA A 92 18.07 -12.71 -30.64
CA ALA A 92 17.75 -11.55 -31.48
C ALA A 92 18.51 -10.29 -31.04
N GLN A 93 18.60 -10.05 -29.73
CA GLN A 93 19.38 -8.93 -29.18
C GLN A 93 20.88 -9.06 -29.48
N LEU A 94 21.47 -10.25 -29.31
CA LEU A 94 22.88 -10.52 -29.63
C LEU A 94 23.19 -10.36 -31.13
N GLN A 95 22.19 -10.58 -31.98
CA GLN A 95 22.27 -10.34 -33.43
C GLN A 95 22.07 -8.86 -33.81
N GLY A 96 21.90 -7.95 -32.84
CA GLY A 96 21.68 -6.53 -33.09
C GLY A 96 20.30 -6.20 -33.66
N LYS A 97 19.32 -7.10 -33.55
CA LYS A 97 17.94 -6.82 -33.98
C LYS A 97 17.27 -5.91 -32.96
N GLU A 98 16.62 -4.86 -33.45
CA GLU A 98 15.74 -4.05 -32.62
C GLU A 98 14.55 -4.90 -32.15
N LEU A 99 14.34 -4.90 -30.84
CA LEU A 99 13.20 -5.58 -30.24
C LEU A 99 12.02 -4.62 -30.22
N PRO A 100 10.79 -5.10 -30.48
CA PRO A 100 9.63 -4.25 -30.37
C PRO A 100 9.49 -3.70 -28.92
N PRO A 101 8.82 -2.55 -28.73
CA PRO A 101 8.49 -2.06 -27.40
C PRO A 101 7.60 -3.04 -26.61
N ILE A 102 7.71 -3.02 -25.29
CA ILE A 102 6.81 -3.77 -24.40
C ILE A 102 5.48 -3.03 -24.23
N GLN A 103 4.49 -3.64 -23.57
CA GLN A 103 3.25 -2.95 -23.17
C GLN A 103 3.10 -3.03 -21.66
N VAL A 104 2.83 -1.89 -21.01
CA VAL A 104 2.74 -1.80 -19.55
C VAL A 104 1.55 -0.94 -19.11
N TYR A 105 0.99 -1.29 -17.96
CA TYR A 105 0.20 -0.36 -17.16
C TYR A 105 1.12 0.41 -16.20
N LYS A 106 0.94 1.72 -16.07
CA LYS A 106 1.62 2.57 -15.08
C LYS A 106 0.65 2.88 -13.94
N VAL A 107 1.07 2.70 -12.69
CA VAL A 107 0.29 3.02 -11.49
C VAL A 107 1.20 3.77 -10.51
N GLY A 108 0.97 5.06 -10.32
CA GLY A 108 1.96 5.93 -9.67
C GLY A 108 3.25 5.96 -10.52
N ASP A 109 4.37 5.56 -9.92
CA ASP A 109 5.68 5.47 -10.60
C ASP A 109 6.06 4.03 -11.00
N LEU A 110 5.16 3.08 -10.73
CA LEU A 110 5.42 1.65 -10.89
C LEU A 110 4.75 1.10 -12.15
N TYR A 111 5.36 0.07 -12.75
CA TYR A 111 4.91 -0.52 -14.00
C TYR A 111 4.55 -2.00 -13.86
N PHE A 112 3.46 -2.37 -14.54
CA PHE A 112 2.93 -3.73 -14.63
C PHE A 112 2.92 -4.18 -16.08
N VAL A 113 3.63 -5.26 -16.39
CA VAL A 113 3.77 -5.76 -17.76
C VAL A 113 2.49 -6.43 -18.23
N LYS A 114 1.88 -5.84 -19.26
CA LYS A 114 0.76 -6.42 -20.02
C LYS A 114 1.29 -7.38 -21.10
N ASP A 115 2.33 -6.97 -21.83
CA ASP A 115 3.02 -7.82 -22.80
C ASP A 115 4.53 -7.56 -22.80
N GLY A 116 5.33 -8.61 -23.05
CA GLY A 116 6.79 -8.49 -23.14
C GLY A 116 7.58 -8.95 -21.91
N ASN A 117 7.01 -9.77 -21.02
CA ASN A 117 7.66 -10.24 -19.79
C ASN A 117 9.08 -10.84 -20.00
N HIS A 118 9.31 -11.59 -21.10
CA HIS A 118 10.65 -12.14 -21.39
C HIS A 118 11.65 -11.05 -21.78
N ARG A 119 11.21 -10.00 -22.48
CA ARG A 119 12.06 -8.85 -22.84
C ARG A 119 12.50 -8.11 -21.58
N VAL A 120 11.59 -7.92 -20.62
CA VAL A 120 11.91 -7.34 -19.30
C VAL A 120 12.89 -8.22 -18.54
N SER A 121 12.68 -9.54 -18.52
CA SER A 121 13.59 -10.49 -17.88
C SER A 121 15.01 -10.42 -18.47
N VAL A 122 15.13 -10.41 -19.80
CA VAL A 122 16.41 -10.23 -20.49
C VAL A 122 17.02 -8.88 -20.14
N ALA A 123 16.27 -7.78 -20.21
CA ALA A 123 16.75 -6.43 -19.90
C ALA A 123 17.30 -6.33 -18.46
N ARG A 124 16.55 -6.80 -17.45
CA ARG A 124 17.03 -6.86 -16.05
C ARG A 124 18.30 -7.70 -15.93
N ARG A 125 18.36 -8.85 -16.60
CA ARG A 125 19.53 -9.74 -16.52
C ARG A 125 20.79 -9.11 -17.09
N GLN A 126 20.66 -8.27 -18.12
CA GLN A 126 21.78 -7.55 -18.73
C GLN A 126 22.15 -6.27 -17.98
N GLY A 127 21.41 -5.90 -16.92
CA GLY A 127 21.61 -4.62 -16.24
C GLY A 127 21.22 -3.43 -17.14
N GLN A 128 20.34 -3.64 -18.11
CA GLN A 128 19.80 -2.57 -18.95
C GLN A 128 18.92 -1.67 -18.07
N LYS A 129 19.23 -0.38 -18.03
CA LYS A 129 18.53 0.60 -17.18
C LYS A 129 17.16 0.99 -17.72
N TYR A 130 17.06 1.12 -19.04
CA TYR A 130 15.88 1.66 -19.71
C TYR A 130 15.35 0.72 -20.79
N ILE A 131 14.03 0.65 -20.96
CA ILE A 131 13.37 -0.14 -22.01
C ILE A 131 12.21 0.66 -22.61
N ASP A 132 11.97 0.52 -23.90
CA ASP A 132 10.86 1.19 -24.57
C ASP A 132 9.55 0.43 -24.35
N ALA A 133 8.50 1.17 -24.01
CA ALA A 133 7.20 0.63 -23.65
C ALA A 133 6.05 1.51 -24.16
N TYR A 134 4.97 0.89 -24.61
CA TYR A 134 3.67 1.54 -24.70
C TYR A 134 3.03 1.58 -23.32
N VAL A 135 2.76 2.79 -22.83
CA VAL A 135 2.32 3.02 -21.45
C VAL A 135 0.83 3.38 -21.42
N ILE A 136 0.07 2.65 -20.61
CA ILE A 136 -1.32 2.96 -20.22
C ILE A 136 -1.31 3.33 -18.74
N GLU A 137 -1.53 4.59 -18.41
CA GLU A 137 -1.51 5.07 -17.02
C GLU A 137 -2.86 4.91 -16.35
N LEU A 138 -2.89 4.26 -15.20
CA LEU A 138 -4.04 4.19 -14.31
C LEU A 138 -3.88 5.24 -13.22
N HIS A 139 -4.81 6.19 -13.18
CA HIS A 139 -4.82 7.18 -12.11
C HIS A 139 -5.38 6.54 -10.83
N VAL A 140 -4.66 6.76 -9.73
CA VAL A 140 -5.02 6.30 -8.37
C VAL A 140 -4.75 7.45 -7.41
N ALA A 141 -5.65 7.67 -6.46
CA ALA A 141 -5.48 8.73 -5.46
C ALA A 141 -4.32 8.44 -4.49
N VAL A 142 -4.08 7.16 -4.19
CA VAL A 142 -3.01 6.71 -3.29
C VAL A 142 -2.13 5.71 -4.05
N PRO A 143 -0.91 6.08 -4.47
CA PRO A 143 -0.08 5.24 -5.30
C PRO A 143 0.51 4.03 -4.52
N PRO A 144 0.76 2.91 -5.22
CA PRO A 144 1.47 1.78 -4.66
C PRO A 144 2.97 2.08 -4.48
N GLU A 145 3.60 1.34 -3.57
CA GLU A 145 5.04 1.30 -3.34
C GLU A 145 5.59 -0.11 -3.68
N GLU A 146 6.90 -0.22 -3.94
CA GLU A 146 7.51 -1.48 -4.40
C GLU A 146 7.35 -2.64 -3.40
N ASP A 147 7.36 -2.36 -2.09
CA ASP A 147 7.24 -3.36 -1.02
C ASP A 147 5.79 -3.54 -0.52
N ASP A 148 4.82 -2.98 -1.25
CA ASP A 148 3.42 -3.16 -0.93
C ASP A 148 3.00 -4.64 -1.04
N THR A 149 2.18 -5.05 -0.09
CA THR A 149 1.54 -6.35 -0.05
C THR A 149 0.08 -6.19 -0.44
N LEU A 150 -0.61 -7.27 -0.80
CA LEU A 150 -2.07 -7.23 -1.01
C LEU A 150 -2.81 -6.52 0.12
N LYS A 151 -2.40 -6.79 1.38
CA LYS A 151 -2.98 -6.15 2.55
C LYS A 151 -2.81 -4.63 2.53
N THR A 152 -1.62 -4.11 2.19
CA THR A 152 -1.37 -2.66 2.19
C THR A 152 -2.03 -1.99 0.99
N LEU A 153 -2.11 -2.65 -0.17
CA LEU A 153 -2.88 -2.16 -1.32
C LEU A 153 -4.37 -2.05 -1.01
N ILE A 154 -4.96 -3.03 -0.33
CA ILE A 154 -6.36 -2.96 0.14
C ILE A 154 -6.55 -1.74 1.07
N ILE A 155 -5.65 -1.54 2.04
CA ILE A 155 -5.73 -0.40 2.97
C ILE A 155 -5.61 0.95 2.23
N LYS A 156 -4.69 1.06 1.26
CA LYS A 156 -4.53 2.27 0.42
C LYS A 156 -5.79 2.54 -0.40
N GLY A 157 -6.39 1.49 -0.93
CA GLY A 157 -7.68 1.52 -1.61
C GLY A 157 -8.84 2.04 -0.77
N GLU A 158 -9.02 1.45 0.42
CA GLU A 158 -10.03 1.91 1.37
C GLU A 158 -9.81 3.37 1.77
N TYR A 159 -8.54 3.80 1.89
CA TYR A 159 -8.22 5.19 2.17
C TYR A 159 -8.60 6.12 1.02
N ALA A 160 -8.30 5.75 -0.23
CA ALA A 160 -8.70 6.50 -1.42
C ALA A 160 -10.23 6.64 -1.49
N GLN A 161 -10.97 5.57 -1.21
CA GLN A 161 -12.43 5.61 -1.16
C GLN A 161 -12.95 6.49 -0.02
N PHE A 162 -12.31 6.44 1.14
CA PHE A 162 -12.63 7.31 2.27
C PHE A 162 -12.45 8.79 1.94
N LEU A 163 -11.31 9.16 1.33
CA LEU A 163 -11.06 10.53 0.89
C LEU A 163 -12.10 10.98 -0.15
N LYS A 164 -12.39 10.14 -1.14
CA LYS A 164 -13.42 10.43 -2.15
C LYS A 164 -14.82 10.61 -1.54
N ALA A 165 -15.18 9.78 -0.57
CA ALA A 165 -16.49 9.85 0.07
C ALA A 165 -16.65 11.06 1.00
N THR A 166 -15.57 11.47 1.67
CA THR A 166 -15.60 12.55 2.67
C THR A 166 -15.18 13.91 2.13
N ASN A 167 -14.49 13.93 0.99
CA ASN A 167 -13.84 15.10 0.40
C ASN A 167 -12.89 15.82 1.38
N LEU A 168 -12.34 15.07 2.35
CA LEU A 168 -11.61 15.61 3.50
C LEU A 168 -10.30 16.29 3.10
N ASP A 169 -9.65 15.79 2.06
CA ASP A 169 -8.45 16.36 1.46
C ASP A 169 -8.68 17.78 0.93
N ARG A 170 -9.92 18.08 0.50
CA ARG A 170 -10.32 19.41 0.02
C ARG A 170 -10.90 20.29 1.11
N THR A 171 -11.70 19.74 2.03
CA THR A 171 -12.32 20.52 3.11
C THR A 171 -11.36 20.84 4.24
N VAL A 172 -10.41 19.96 4.52
CA VAL A 172 -9.36 20.16 5.54
C VAL A 172 -7.97 19.96 4.91
N PRO A 173 -7.48 20.93 4.12
CA PRO A 173 -6.16 20.84 3.51
C PRO A 173 -5.06 20.66 4.56
N GLY A 174 -4.14 19.73 4.32
CA GLY A 174 -3.04 19.45 5.25
C GLY A 174 -3.46 18.67 6.50
N HIS A 175 -4.65 18.04 6.49
CA HIS A 175 -5.02 17.10 7.54
C HIS A 175 -3.94 16.00 7.70
N ARG A 176 -3.77 15.51 8.93
CA ARG A 176 -2.85 14.41 9.24
C ARG A 176 -3.27 13.16 8.46
N ALA A 177 -2.28 12.42 7.97
CA ALA A 177 -2.53 11.20 7.20
C ALA A 177 -3.18 10.12 8.09
N ILE A 178 -4.41 9.75 7.77
CA ILE A 178 -5.19 8.78 8.55
C ILE A 178 -4.86 7.38 8.04
N ARG A 179 -3.80 6.75 8.59
CA ARG A 179 -3.28 5.47 8.09
C ARG A 179 -3.62 4.33 9.04
N PHE A 180 -4.32 3.29 8.58
CA PHE A 180 -4.56 2.09 9.38
C PHE A 180 -3.55 0.97 9.10
N THR A 181 -3.39 0.05 10.05
CA THR A 181 -2.56 -1.15 9.87
C THR A 181 -3.37 -2.40 9.54
N THR A 182 -4.70 -2.30 9.52
CA THR A 182 -5.63 -3.40 9.26
C THR A 182 -6.71 -2.95 8.26
N PRO A 183 -7.11 -3.81 7.29
CA PRO A 183 -8.25 -3.54 6.42
C PRO A 183 -9.58 -3.39 7.18
N GLY A 184 -10.58 -2.81 6.52
CA GLY A 184 -11.95 -2.63 6.98
C GLY A 184 -12.15 -1.51 7.99
N ARG A 185 -11.14 -0.68 8.24
CA ARG A 185 -11.18 0.34 9.31
C ARG A 185 -11.77 1.68 8.86
N TYR A 186 -11.65 2.01 7.58
CA TYR A 186 -12.22 3.25 7.06
C TYR A 186 -13.76 3.24 7.04
N GLU A 187 -14.41 2.08 6.86
CA GLU A 187 -15.88 2.00 6.97
C GLU A 187 -16.36 2.39 8.37
N ARG A 188 -15.62 1.98 9.42
CA ARG A 188 -15.92 2.41 10.80
C ARG A 188 -15.79 3.93 10.98
N LEU A 189 -14.83 4.56 10.27
CA LEU A 189 -14.73 6.03 10.28
C LEU A 189 -15.93 6.67 9.57
N LEU A 190 -16.36 6.13 8.43
CA LEU A 190 -17.56 6.60 7.75
C LEU A 190 -18.80 6.48 8.66
N GLU A 191 -18.94 5.39 9.42
CA GLU A 191 -20.01 5.24 10.43
C GLU A 191 -19.93 6.30 11.53
N HIS A 192 -18.73 6.61 12.05
CA HIS A 192 -18.53 7.70 13.01
C HIS A 192 -18.96 9.05 12.43
N ILE A 193 -18.62 9.32 11.17
CA ILE A 193 -19.00 10.55 10.47
C ILE A 193 -20.51 10.61 10.25
N ARG A 194 -21.16 9.51 9.81
CA ARG A 194 -22.63 9.44 9.66
C ARG A 194 -23.35 9.70 10.98
N THR A 195 -22.85 9.10 12.07
CA THR A 195 -23.39 9.31 13.42
C THR A 195 -23.21 10.77 13.85
N ARG A 196 -22.04 11.36 13.54
CA ARG A 196 -21.78 12.77 13.80
C ARG A 196 -22.73 13.68 13.01
N GLN A 197 -22.94 13.41 11.73
CA GLN A 197 -23.87 14.14 10.87
C GLN A 197 -25.27 14.16 11.49
N TYR A 198 -25.79 12.99 11.86
CA TYR A 198 -27.08 12.84 12.50
C TYR A 198 -27.24 13.70 13.76
N PHE A 199 -26.24 13.70 14.64
CA PHE A 199 -26.31 14.51 15.87
C PHE A 199 -26.09 16.00 15.62
N LEU A 200 -25.31 16.38 14.61
CA LEU A 200 -25.16 17.79 14.23
C LEU A 200 -26.47 18.36 13.70
N ASP A 201 -27.19 17.61 12.87
CA ASP A 201 -28.48 18.02 12.32
C ASP A 201 -29.55 18.28 13.37
N ARG A 202 -29.51 17.54 14.49
CA ARG A 202 -30.53 17.62 15.55
C ARG A 202 -30.25 18.70 16.59
N LYS A 203 -29.18 19.47 16.42
CA LYS A 203 -28.83 20.55 17.33
C LYS A 203 -29.90 21.65 17.29
N PRO A 204 -30.37 22.16 18.44
CA PRO A 204 -31.37 23.23 18.48
C PRO A 204 -30.94 24.48 17.71
N GLU A 205 -29.63 24.78 17.70
CA GLU A 205 -29.07 25.94 17.00
C GLU A 205 -29.16 25.83 15.47
N ARG A 206 -29.48 24.65 14.93
CA ARG A 206 -29.65 24.41 13.49
C ARG A 206 -31.12 24.31 13.06
N ALA A 207 -32.08 24.55 13.96
CA ALA A 207 -33.50 24.50 13.61
C ALA A 207 -33.81 25.45 12.43
N GLY A 208 -34.34 24.88 11.34
CA GLY A 208 -34.70 25.62 10.12
C GLY A 208 -33.57 25.80 9.09
N LEU A 209 -32.35 25.30 9.35
CA LEU A 209 -31.26 25.28 8.38
C LEU A 209 -31.33 24.04 7.46
N PRO A 210 -30.65 24.07 6.29
CA PRO A 210 -30.46 22.86 5.49
C PRO A 210 -29.76 21.72 6.26
N PRO A 211 -30.04 20.45 5.89
CA PRO A 211 -29.33 19.30 6.45
C PRO A 211 -27.81 19.46 6.29
N VAL A 212 -27.08 19.07 7.32
CA VAL A 212 -25.62 19.02 7.37
C VAL A 212 -25.14 18.10 6.28
N THR A 213 -24.24 18.59 5.42
CA THR A 213 -23.68 17.74 4.37
C THR A 213 -22.72 16.71 4.96
N PHE A 214 -22.42 15.65 4.20
CA PHE A 214 -21.49 14.63 4.70
C PHE A 214 -20.07 15.21 4.85
N GLU A 215 -19.70 16.16 4.00
CA GLU A 215 -18.44 16.91 4.06
C GLU A 215 -18.35 17.79 5.32
N GLU A 216 -19.41 18.53 5.66
CA GLU A 216 -19.48 19.33 6.90
C GLU A 216 -19.37 18.43 8.14
N ALA A 217 -20.00 17.25 8.10
CA ALA A 217 -19.89 16.26 9.16
C ALA A 217 -18.48 15.67 9.27
N ALA A 218 -17.82 15.39 8.14
CA ALA A 218 -16.46 14.88 8.07
C ALA A 218 -15.45 15.89 8.63
N GLU A 219 -15.56 17.17 8.26
CA GLU A 219 -14.75 18.25 8.82
C GLU A 219 -14.96 18.37 10.34
N SER A 220 -16.21 18.38 10.79
CA SER A 220 -16.54 18.43 12.22
C SER A 220 -15.97 17.23 12.98
N TRP A 221 -16.09 16.03 12.41
CA TRP A 221 -15.53 14.80 12.96
C TRP A 221 -14.01 14.90 13.09
N TYR A 222 -13.32 15.35 12.04
CA TYR A 222 -11.88 15.48 12.04
C TYR A 222 -11.40 16.41 13.16
N HIS A 223 -11.92 17.64 13.23
CA HIS A 223 -11.46 18.63 14.20
C HIS A 223 -11.92 18.34 15.64
N ARG A 224 -13.15 17.85 15.84
CA ARG A 224 -13.74 17.74 17.18
C ARG A 224 -13.54 16.37 17.83
N LEU A 225 -13.20 15.34 17.05
CA LEU A 225 -13.02 13.98 17.57
C LEU A 225 -11.63 13.43 17.22
N TYR A 226 -11.31 13.31 15.93
CA TYR A 226 -10.07 12.66 15.51
C TYR A 226 -8.84 13.42 16.00
N ALA A 227 -8.69 14.69 15.62
CA ALA A 227 -7.55 15.53 15.99
C ALA A 227 -7.35 15.60 17.50
N ARG A 228 -8.42 15.78 18.28
CA ARG A 228 -8.34 15.84 19.75
C ARG A 228 -7.81 14.56 20.39
N ILE A 229 -8.20 13.40 19.88
CA ILE A 229 -7.69 12.13 20.41
C ILE A 229 -6.24 11.93 19.98
N VAL A 230 -5.90 12.29 18.74
CA VAL A 230 -4.51 12.25 18.26
C VAL A 230 -3.60 13.16 19.08
N GLU A 231 -4.02 14.41 19.34
CA GLU A 231 -3.32 15.34 20.23
C GLU A 231 -3.13 14.77 21.64
N ASN A 232 -4.13 14.08 22.18
CA ASN A 232 -4.01 13.41 23.48
C ASN A 232 -3.05 12.22 23.44
N ILE A 233 -3.03 11.45 22.34
CA ILE A 233 -2.10 10.34 22.12
C ILE A 233 -0.66 10.87 22.15
N GLU A 234 -0.41 11.99 21.47
CA GLU A 234 0.90 12.66 21.44
C GLU A 234 1.28 13.22 22.81
N LYS A 235 0.39 14.02 23.42
CA LYS A 235 0.61 14.67 24.71
C LYS A 235 1.02 13.70 25.81
N HIS A 236 0.50 12.46 25.76
CA HIS A 236 0.77 11.42 26.76
C HIS A 236 1.72 10.33 26.27
N ASP A 237 2.39 10.54 25.13
CA ASP A 237 3.34 9.60 24.53
C ASP A 237 2.80 8.16 24.44
N VAL A 238 1.51 8.02 24.12
CA VAL A 238 0.85 6.71 24.13
C VAL A 238 1.44 5.79 23.06
N MET A 239 1.88 6.35 21.94
CA MET A 239 2.45 5.61 20.80
C MET A 239 3.66 4.76 21.17
N THR A 240 4.49 5.16 22.15
CA THR A 240 5.67 4.38 22.55
C THR A 240 5.31 3.00 23.11
N ARG A 241 4.07 2.84 23.58
CA ARG A 241 3.53 1.58 24.11
C ARG A 241 2.95 0.66 23.03
N PHE A 242 2.72 1.14 21.81
CA PHE A 242 2.07 0.38 20.73
C PHE A 242 2.93 0.32 19.45
N PRO A 243 4.12 -0.32 19.49
CA PRO A 243 5.01 -0.36 18.33
C PRO A 243 4.35 -1.10 17.14
N GLY A 244 4.44 -0.48 15.96
CA GLY A 244 3.85 -0.99 14.73
C GLY A 244 2.35 -0.71 14.55
N ARG A 245 1.78 0.15 15.40
CA ARG A 245 0.44 0.74 15.24
C ARG A 245 0.54 2.20 14.85
N THR A 246 -0.58 2.77 14.43
CA THR A 246 -0.71 4.18 14.06
C THR A 246 -1.69 4.89 15.00
N GLU A 247 -1.66 6.22 14.97
CA GLU A 247 -2.63 7.06 15.70
C GLU A 247 -4.07 6.75 15.28
N ALA A 248 -4.31 6.46 14.00
CA ALA A 248 -5.63 6.07 13.51
C ALA A 248 -6.10 4.74 14.10
N ASP A 249 -5.21 3.73 14.20
CA ASP A 249 -5.56 2.46 14.88
C ASP A 249 -5.98 2.72 16.32
N LEU A 250 -5.19 3.52 17.05
CA LEU A 250 -5.46 3.86 18.45
C LEU A 250 -6.72 4.70 18.60
N TYR A 251 -6.99 5.63 17.68
CA TYR A 251 -8.21 6.44 17.70
C TYR A 251 -9.47 5.57 17.78
N LEU A 252 -9.59 4.55 16.91
CA LEU A 252 -10.75 3.66 16.92
C LEU A 252 -10.86 2.90 18.24
N TRP A 253 -9.73 2.40 18.76
CA TRP A 253 -9.73 1.65 20.03
C TRP A 253 -10.04 2.53 21.24
N ILE A 254 -9.53 3.77 21.28
CA ILE A 254 -9.81 4.73 22.35
C ILE A 254 -11.27 5.18 22.29
N MET A 255 -11.85 5.36 21.10
CA MET A 255 -13.28 5.67 20.96
C MET A 255 -14.15 4.52 21.48
N ASP A 256 -13.84 3.27 21.11
CA ASP A 256 -14.52 2.08 21.64
C ASP A 256 -14.38 1.99 23.17
N HIS A 257 -13.17 2.23 23.68
CA HIS A 257 -12.87 2.21 25.12
C HIS A 257 -13.63 3.31 25.88
N ARG A 258 -13.66 4.53 25.36
CA ARG A 258 -14.42 5.66 25.92
C ARG A 258 -15.91 5.32 26.04
N TYR A 259 -16.48 4.66 25.03
CA TYR A 259 -17.86 4.21 25.10
C TYR A 259 -18.08 3.27 26.29
N PHE A 260 -17.22 2.27 26.48
CA PHE A 260 -17.33 1.34 27.61
C PHE A 260 -17.09 2.01 28.97
N LEU A 261 -16.14 2.94 29.07
CA LEU A 261 -15.95 3.73 30.30
C LEU A 261 -17.18 4.59 30.61
N THR A 262 -17.78 5.19 29.58
CA THR A 262 -19.00 5.99 29.73
C THR A 262 -20.17 5.14 30.26
N GLN A 263 -20.33 3.92 29.74
CA GLN A 263 -21.34 2.98 30.24
C GLN A 263 -21.07 2.56 31.69
N LYS A 264 -19.79 2.34 32.05
CA LYS A 264 -19.38 1.92 33.39
C LYS A 264 -19.61 3.02 34.44
N TYR A 265 -19.23 4.25 34.13
CA TYR A 265 -19.27 5.37 35.10
C TYR A 265 -20.53 6.24 35.00
N GLY A 266 -21.42 5.95 34.04
CA GLY A 266 -22.68 6.66 33.86
C GLY A 266 -22.56 8.10 33.33
N HIS A 267 -21.35 8.53 32.97
CA HIS A 267 -21.08 9.84 32.37
C HIS A 267 -19.88 9.74 31.42
N ASP A 268 -19.80 10.69 30.48
CA ASP A 268 -18.70 10.74 29.52
C ASP A 268 -17.41 11.20 30.20
N VAL A 269 -16.44 10.29 30.30
CA VAL A 269 -15.11 10.54 30.88
C VAL A 269 -14.26 11.51 30.06
N GLY A 270 -14.69 11.81 28.83
CA GLY A 270 -13.95 12.69 27.93
C GLY A 270 -12.80 11.98 27.20
N SER A 271 -12.24 12.67 26.20
CA SER A 271 -11.23 12.08 25.31
C SER A 271 -9.85 11.93 25.95
N GLU A 272 -9.49 12.77 26.91
CA GLU A 272 -8.18 12.73 27.57
C GLU A 272 -8.09 11.56 28.55
N GLU A 273 -9.05 11.43 29.46
CA GLU A 273 -9.10 10.33 30.43
C GLU A 273 -9.17 8.97 29.73
N ALA A 274 -10.02 8.83 28.69
CA ALA A 274 -10.10 7.60 27.92
C ALA A 274 -8.77 7.24 27.22
N THR A 275 -8.01 8.24 26.77
CA THR A 275 -6.69 8.03 26.13
C THR A 275 -5.66 7.54 27.13
N ILE A 276 -5.60 8.17 28.32
CA ILE A 276 -4.69 7.80 29.40
C ILE A 276 -5.01 6.38 29.90
N ASP A 277 -6.29 6.10 30.20
CA ASP A 277 -6.72 4.80 30.71
C ASP A 277 -6.46 3.68 29.67
N PHE A 278 -6.76 3.94 28.39
CA PHE A 278 -6.46 2.99 27.32
C PHE A 278 -4.95 2.69 27.24
N GLY A 279 -4.13 3.73 27.24
CA GLY A 279 -2.67 3.59 27.19
C GLY A 279 -2.08 2.85 28.39
N ALA A 280 -2.71 2.93 29.56
CA ALA A 280 -2.29 2.20 30.76
C ALA A 280 -2.72 0.73 30.75
N ASN A 281 -3.97 0.46 30.37
CA ASN A 281 -4.59 -0.86 30.59
C ASN A 281 -4.55 -1.79 29.37
N HIS A 282 -4.34 -1.26 28.16
CA HIS A 282 -4.40 -2.04 26.91
C HIS A 282 -3.06 -2.16 26.18
N ALA A 283 -1.98 -1.63 26.76
CA ALA A 283 -0.65 -1.75 26.21
C ALA A 283 -0.14 -3.22 26.24
N PRO A 284 0.48 -3.72 25.15
CA PRO A 284 1.14 -5.01 25.19
C PRO A 284 2.22 -5.09 26.29
N PRO A 285 2.44 -6.26 26.91
CA PRO A 285 3.51 -6.48 27.87
C PRO A 285 4.89 -6.04 27.32
N ALA A 286 5.78 -5.56 28.19
CA ALA A 286 7.08 -4.98 27.82
C ALA A 286 7.92 -5.89 26.90
N TYR A 287 7.96 -7.20 27.16
CA TYR A 287 8.70 -8.15 26.33
C TYR A 287 8.16 -8.24 24.89
N LYS A 288 6.83 -8.16 24.70
CA LYS A 288 6.21 -8.13 23.36
C LYS A 288 6.55 -6.83 22.64
N ARG A 289 6.58 -5.70 23.35
CA ARG A 289 6.96 -4.39 22.79
C ARG A 289 8.40 -4.39 22.28
N LEU A 290 9.34 -4.94 23.07
CA LEU A 290 10.74 -5.05 22.66
C LEU A 290 10.90 -5.93 21.41
N GLY A 291 10.25 -7.10 21.38
CA GLY A 291 10.27 -7.98 20.22
C GLY A 291 9.66 -7.36 18.96
N GLN A 292 8.57 -6.60 19.10
CA GLN A 292 7.96 -5.84 18.01
C GLN A 292 8.91 -4.76 17.47
N ARG A 293 9.58 -4.00 18.34
CA ARG A 293 10.57 -2.99 17.94
C ARG A 293 11.76 -3.60 17.21
N MET A 294 12.32 -4.70 17.72
CA MET A 294 13.41 -5.41 17.05
C MET A 294 12.99 -5.90 15.66
N ARG A 295 11.77 -6.43 15.53
CA ARG A 295 11.25 -6.89 14.24
C ARG A 295 11.04 -5.74 13.23
N LEU A 296 10.64 -4.56 13.70
CA LEU A 296 10.49 -3.37 12.86
C LEU A 296 11.85 -2.82 12.41
N MET A 297 12.84 -2.79 13.32
CA MET A 297 14.24 -2.45 13.00
C MET A 297 14.80 -3.35 11.91
N LEU A 298 14.66 -4.68 12.07
CA LEU A 298 15.13 -5.66 11.09
C LEU A 298 14.47 -5.55 9.71
N ARG A 299 13.29 -4.92 9.63
CA ARG A 299 12.56 -4.71 8.38
C ARG A 299 12.77 -3.32 7.76
N GLY A 300 13.61 -2.47 8.35
CA GLY A 300 13.80 -1.09 7.90
C GLY A 300 12.56 -0.20 8.06
N ARG A 301 11.54 -0.64 8.81
CA ARG A 301 10.26 0.08 8.99
C ARG A 301 10.19 0.89 10.30
N LEU A 302 11.34 1.35 10.78
CA LEU A 302 11.35 2.43 11.76
C LEU A 302 11.05 3.73 11.02
N HIS A 303 9.78 4.10 10.91
CA HIS A 303 9.50 5.52 10.84
C HIS A 303 9.79 6.11 12.22
N PRO A 304 10.62 7.15 12.32
CA PRO A 304 10.76 7.88 13.56
C PRO A 304 9.38 8.43 13.89
N THR A 305 8.90 8.08 15.07
CA THR A 305 7.96 8.92 15.80
C THR A 305 8.70 10.23 16.04
N MET A 306 8.41 11.24 15.23
CA MET A 306 8.58 12.65 15.52
C MET A 306 7.33 13.36 15.09
#